data_AF-A0A521VZM0-F1
#
_entry.id   AF-A0A521VZM0-F1
#
_cell.length_a   1.000
_cell.length_b   1.000
_cell.length_c   1.000
_cell.angle_alpha   90.00
_cell.angle_beta   90.00
_cell.angle_gamma   90.00
#
_symmetry.space_group_name_H-M   'P 1'
#
loop_
_entity.id
_entity.type
_entity.pdbx_description
1 polymer ?
#
loop_
_entity_poly.entity_id
_entity_poly.type
_entity_poly.pdbx_seq_one_letter_code
_entity_poly.pdbx_strand_id
1 'polypeptide(L)'
;MEIIEIVKQVLAKFASALPNIIGALLVLLMGWIISKIVSKTLLKVFTRINIDRFADKLNETEFATKANLKVKLSTFLAKLIYFVLMLITLMAATDVLGMLVVSQMVSDLISYLPRLLSALVLFVLG
;
A
#
# COMPACT_ATOMS: atom_id res chain seq x y z
N MET A 1 -33.59 33.52 -5.76
CA MET A 1 -32.30 33.81 -6.44
C MET A 1 -31.13 33.08 -5.80
N GLU A 2 -31.06 32.91 -4.47
CA GLU A 2 -29.99 32.17 -3.77
C GLU A 2 -29.81 30.70 -4.21
N ILE A 3 -30.90 29.96 -4.45
CA ILE A 3 -30.82 28.53 -4.84
C ILE A 3 -30.06 28.36 -6.17
N ILE A 4 -30.22 29.30 -7.12
CA ILE A 4 -29.56 29.24 -8.42
C ILE A 4 -28.05 29.49 -8.26
N GLU A 5 -27.64 30.35 -7.33
CA GLU A 5 -26.22 30.55 -7.03
C GLU A 5 -25.58 29.34 -6.35
N ILE A 6 -26.28 28.70 -5.41
CA ILE A 6 -25.82 27.45 -4.77
C ILE A 6 -25.64 26.36 -5.83
N VAL A 7 -26.61 26.19 -6.73
CA VAL A 7 -26.53 25.22 -7.84
C VAL A 7 -25.35 25.53 -8.76
N LYS A 8 -25.13 26.81 -9.12
CA LYS A 8 -23.98 27.22 -9.94
C LYS A 8 -22.64 26.96 -9.23
N GLN A 9 -22.53 27.24 -7.93
CA GLN A 9 -21.31 26.96 -7.16
C GLN A 9 -21.00 25.47 -7.06
N VAL A 10 -22.02 24.63 -6.83
CA VAL A 10 -21.86 23.18 -6.80
C VAL A 10 -21.41 22.68 -8.18
N LEU A 11 -22.08 23.10 -9.25
CA LEU A 11 -21.71 22.74 -10.62
C LEU A 11 -20.29 23.19 -10.98
N ALA A 12 -19.89 24.39 -10.59
CA ALA A 12 -18.53 24.90 -10.80
C ALA A 12 -17.49 24.06 -10.06
N LYS A 13 -17.76 23.65 -8.80
CA LYS A 13 -16.88 22.75 -8.05
C LYS A 13 -16.74 21.38 -8.73
N PHE A 14 -17.85 20.81 -9.22
CA PHE A 14 -17.82 19.55 -9.97
C PHE A 14 -17.02 19.66 -11.27
N ALA A 15 -17.23 20.73 -12.05
CA ALA A 15 -16.49 20.96 -13.29
C ALA A 15 -14.98 21.14 -13.02
N SER A 16 -14.61 21.81 -11.92
CA SER A 16 -13.22 21.99 -11.50
C SER A 16 -12.55 20.72 -10.96
N ALA A 17 -13.32 19.70 -10.57
CA ALA A 17 -12.79 18.42 -10.10
C ALA A 17 -12.38 17.48 -11.25
N LEU A 18 -12.91 17.69 -12.46
CA LEU A 18 -12.64 16.82 -13.61
C LEU A 18 -11.14 16.71 -13.96
N PRO A 19 -10.37 17.82 -14.05
CA PRO A 19 -8.93 17.76 -14.28
C PRO A 19 -8.18 17.00 -13.18
N ASN A 20 -8.58 17.19 -11.92
CA ASN A 20 -7.97 16.51 -10.77
C ASN A 20 -8.21 15.01 -10.81
N ILE A 21 -9.39 14.56 -11.25
CA ILE A 21 -9.70 13.14 -11.45
C ILE A 21 -8.74 12.52 -12.48
N ILE A 22 -8.51 13.21 -13.60
CA ILE A 22 -7.56 12.75 -14.62
C ILE A 22 -6.14 12.69 -14.04
N GLY A 23 -5.73 13.73 -13.31
CA GLY A 23 -4.43 13.76 -12.63
C GLY A 23 -4.25 12.60 -11.64
N ALA A 24 -5.26 12.33 -10.82
CA ALA A 24 -5.24 11.24 -9.86
C ALA A 24 -5.17 9.86 -10.54
N LEU A 25 -5.90 9.67 -11.65
CA LEU A 25 -5.82 8.45 -12.45
C LEU A 25 -4.42 8.26 -13.04
N LEU A 26 -3.79 9.32 -13.54
CA LEU A 26 -2.41 9.27 -14.03
C LEU A 26 -1.42 8.90 -12.92
N VAL A 27 -1.58 9.48 -11.73
CA VAL A 27 -0.76 9.14 -10.55
C VAL A 27 -0.95 7.67 -10.16
N LEU A 28 -2.19 7.17 -10.11
CA LEU A 28 -2.48 5.77 -9.80
C LEU A 28 -1.86 4.82 -10.82
N LEU A 29 -1.96 5.13 -12.12
CA LEU A 29 -1.38 4.32 -13.19
C LEU A 29 0.15 4.27 -13.09
N MET A 30 0.79 5.43 -12.91
CA MET A 30 2.24 5.54 -12.79
C MET A 30 2.74 4.82 -11.53
N GLY A 31 2.12 5.10 -10.38
CA GLY A 31 2.51 4.48 -9.12
C GLY A 31 2.25 2.98 -9.08
N TRP A 32 1.21 2.47 -9.76
CA TRP A 32 0.99 1.03 -9.91
C TRP A 32 2.16 0.35 -10.65
N ILE A 33 2.61 0.94 -11.75
CA ILE A 33 3.74 0.43 -12.53
C ILE A 33 5.02 0.45 -11.69
N ILE A 34 5.31 1.59 -11.05
CA ILE A 34 6.50 1.76 -10.19
C ILE A 34 6.48 0.74 -9.05
N SER A 35 5.37 0.63 -8.32
CA SER A 35 5.20 -0.30 -7.20
C SER A 35 5.48 -1.75 -7.61
N LYS A 36 4.98 -2.15 -8.79
CA LYS A 36 5.18 -3.49 -9.33
C LYS A 36 6.63 -3.75 -9.71
N ILE A 37 7.32 -2.77 -10.30
CA ILE A 37 8.74 -2.88 -10.65
C ILE A 37 9.59 -2.99 -9.38
N VAL A 38 9.39 -2.09 -8.42
CA VAL A 38 10.14 -2.05 -7.17
C VAL A 38 9.95 -3.35 -6.38
N SER A 39 8.71 -3.81 -6.22
CA SER A 39 8.43 -5.07 -5.51
C SER A 39 9.10 -6.29 -6.17
N LYS A 40 9.08 -6.38 -7.51
CA LYS A 40 9.78 -7.46 -8.24
C LYS A 40 11.29 -7.39 -8.05
N THR A 41 11.87 -6.20 -8.06
CA THR A 41 13.31 -6.02 -7.84
C THR A 41 13.69 -6.44 -6.43
N LEU A 42 12.91 -6.01 -5.43
CA LEU A 42 13.14 -6.37 -4.03
C LEU A 42 12.94 -7.86 -3.77
N LEU A 43 11.97 -8.50 -4.41
CA LEU A 43 11.82 -9.96 -4.34
C LEU A 43 13.11 -10.66 -4.79
N LYS A 44 13.69 -10.26 -5.92
CA LYS A 44 14.96 -10.84 -6.40
C LYS A 44 16.10 -10.62 -5.41
N VAL A 45 16.18 -9.43 -4.81
CA VAL A 45 17.19 -9.11 -3.80
C VAL A 45 17.01 -10.00 -2.58
N PHE A 46 15.80 -10.07 -2.03
CA PHE A 46 15.44 -10.89 -0.87
C PHE A 46 15.69 -12.38 -1.08
N THR A 47 15.34 -12.92 -2.25
CA THR A 47 15.65 -14.32 -2.56
C THR A 47 17.16 -14.56 -2.69
N ARG A 48 17.94 -13.61 -3.22
CA ARG A 48 19.41 -13.74 -3.30
C ARG A 48 20.09 -13.74 -1.94
N ILE A 49 19.65 -12.88 -1.02
CA ILE A 49 20.20 -12.83 0.35
C ILE A 49 19.70 -13.98 1.25
N ASN A 50 18.83 -14.85 0.72
CA ASN A 50 18.32 -16.04 1.39
C ASN A 50 17.66 -15.76 2.74
N ILE A 51 16.88 -14.67 2.83
CA ILE A 51 16.10 -14.37 4.04
C ILE A 51 14.98 -15.39 4.30
N ASP A 52 14.69 -16.26 3.34
CA ASP A 52 13.75 -17.35 3.52
C ASP A 52 14.22 -18.33 4.62
N ARG A 53 15.52 -18.39 4.93
CA ARG A 53 16.07 -19.19 6.04
C ARG A 53 15.48 -18.86 7.40
N PHE A 54 15.06 -17.62 7.61
CA PHE A 54 14.41 -17.22 8.87
C PHE A 54 13.00 -17.81 9.02
N ALA A 55 12.36 -18.19 7.91
CA ALA A 55 11.06 -18.84 7.89
C ALA A 55 11.14 -20.36 7.91
N ASP A 56 12.34 -20.97 7.81
CA ASP A 56 12.49 -22.44 7.82
C ASP A 56 11.95 -23.05 9.12
N LYS A 57 12.24 -22.43 10.27
CA LYS A 57 11.68 -22.86 11.57
C LYS A 57 10.16 -22.81 11.64
N LEU A 58 9.53 -21.88 10.90
CA LEU A 58 8.07 -21.79 10.81
C LEU A 58 7.50 -22.87 9.88
N ASN A 59 8.22 -23.21 8.81
CA ASN A 59 7.86 -24.27 7.87
C ASN A 59 7.99 -25.67 8.46
N GLU A 60 8.85 -25.86 9.46
CA GLU A 60 9.02 -27.10 10.21
C GLU A 60 7.89 -27.36 11.24
N THR A 61 7.00 -26.40 11.47
CA THR A 61 5.87 -26.61 12.37
C THR A 61 4.84 -27.55 11.75
N GLU A 62 4.26 -28.45 12.57
CA GLU A 62 3.24 -29.42 12.12
C GLU A 62 2.05 -28.74 11.42
N PHE A 63 1.76 -27.48 11.79
CA PHE A 63 0.70 -26.68 11.19
C PHE A 63 0.98 -26.35 9.72
N ALA A 64 2.20 -25.93 9.39
CA ALA A 64 2.61 -25.61 8.01
C ALA A 64 2.66 -26.88 7.13
N THR A 65 3.11 -28.00 7.70
CA THR A 65 3.20 -29.29 6.99
C THR A 65 1.81 -29.87 6.68
N LYS A 66 0.86 -29.82 7.64
CA LYS A 66 -0.53 -30.28 7.41
C LYS A 66 -1.29 -29.39 6.41
N ALA A 67 -0.96 -28.10 6.36
CA ALA A 67 -1.59 -27.15 5.43
C ALA A 67 -0.94 -27.10 4.04
N ASN A 68 0.16 -27.83 3.79
CA ASN A 68 0.97 -27.72 2.55
C ASN A 68 1.41 -26.27 2.25
N LEU A 69 1.57 -25.43 3.28
CA LEU A 69 1.94 -24.03 3.15
C LEU A 69 3.45 -23.87 3.31
N LYS A 70 4.15 -23.53 2.22
CA LYS A 70 5.54 -23.04 2.28
C LYS A 70 5.54 -21.53 2.48
N VAL A 71 5.82 -21.09 3.70
CA VAL A 71 6.02 -19.69 4.05
C VAL A 71 7.37 -19.23 3.48
N LYS A 72 7.32 -18.25 2.57
CA LYS A 72 8.51 -17.58 2.02
C LYS A 72 8.53 -16.13 2.46
N LEU A 73 9.44 -15.80 3.38
CA LEU A 73 9.57 -14.45 3.92
C LEU A 73 9.91 -13.42 2.83
N SER A 74 10.71 -13.80 1.84
CA SER A 74 11.04 -12.98 0.67
C SER A 74 9.80 -12.56 -0.12
N THR A 75 8.86 -13.49 -0.31
CA THR A 75 7.62 -13.23 -1.06
C THR A 75 6.66 -12.39 -0.22
N PHE A 76 6.59 -12.66 1.09
CA PHE A 76 5.77 -11.89 2.01
C PHE A 76 6.24 -10.43 2.09
N LEU A 77 7.53 -10.18 2.33
CA LEU A 77 8.09 -8.83 2.42
C LEU A 77 7.98 -8.09 1.08
N ALA A 78 8.24 -8.75 -0.05
CA ALA A 78 8.08 -8.10 -1.35
C ALA A 78 6.62 -7.70 -1.63
N LYS A 79 5.64 -8.53 -1.24
CA LYS A 79 4.21 -8.20 -1.32
C LYS A 79 3.85 -7.07 -0.36
N LEU A 80 4.37 -7.09 0.86
CA LEU A 80 4.13 -6.03 1.84
C LEU A 80 4.62 -4.68 1.30
N ILE A 81 5.81 -4.64 0.72
CA ILE A 81 6.35 -3.42 0.10
C ILE A 81 5.51 -2.97 -1.09
N TYR A 82 5.02 -3.90 -1.92
CA TYR A 82 4.06 -3.56 -2.98
C TYR A 82 2.81 -2.86 -2.42
N PHE A 83 2.23 -3.39 -1.34
CA PHE A 83 1.06 -2.79 -0.69
C PHE A 83 1.38 -1.41 -0.09
N VAL A 84 2.52 -1.25 0.57
CA VAL A 84 2.95 0.06 1.11
C VAL A 84 3.09 1.09 0.00
N LEU A 85 3.77 0.75 -1.10
CA LEU A 85 3.94 1.67 -2.23
C LEU A 85 2.61 1.98 -2.92
N MET A 86 1.69 1.01 -2.97
CA MET A 86 0.33 1.25 -3.45
C MET A 86 -0.43 2.22 -2.55
N LEU A 87 -0.32 2.08 -1.22
CA LEU A 87 -0.94 3.03 -0.29
C LEU A 87 -0.35 4.43 -0.43
N ILE A 88 0.96 4.57 -0.61
CA ILE A 88 1.61 5.86 -0.89
C ILE A 88 1.08 6.45 -2.20
N THR A 89 0.93 5.63 -3.23
CA THR A 89 0.35 6.05 -4.51
C THR A 89 -1.10 6.49 -4.35
N LEU A 90 -1.89 5.76 -3.55
CA LEU A 90 -3.27 6.09 -3.24
C LEU A 90 -3.37 7.41 -2.49
N MET A 91 -2.51 7.62 -1.48
CA MET A 91 -2.39 8.88 -0.74
C MET A 91 -2.13 10.05 -1.70
N ALA A 92 -1.13 9.92 -2.57
CA ALA A 92 -0.80 10.94 -3.56
C ALA A 92 -1.95 11.20 -4.55
N ALA A 93 -2.66 10.16 -4.98
CA ALA A 93 -3.84 10.31 -5.83
C ALA A 93 -4.97 11.04 -5.09
N THR A 94 -5.20 10.74 -3.81
CA THR A 94 -6.21 11.44 -3.00
C THR A 94 -5.83 12.90 -2.71
N ASP A 95 -4.54 13.22 -2.59
CA ASP A 95 -4.05 14.60 -2.50
C ASP A 95 -4.35 15.38 -3.77
N VAL A 96 -4.09 14.78 -4.94
CA VAL A 96 -4.42 15.38 -6.24
C VAL A 96 -5.93 15.59 -6.39
N LEU A 97 -6.76 14.70 -5.86
CA LEU A 97 -8.21 14.88 -5.80
C LEU A 97 -8.66 15.97 -4.81
N GLY A 98 -7.76 16.48 -3.96
CA GLY A 98 -8.09 17.43 -2.88
C GLY A 98 -8.74 16.78 -1.67
N MET A 99 -8.68 15.45 -1.54
CA MET A 99 -9.28 14.69 -0.44
C MET A 99 -8.31 14.55 0.74
N LEU A 100 -7.96 15.68 1.36
CA LEU A 100 -6.95 15.74 2.45
C LEU A 100 -7.26 14.81 3.63
N VAL A 101 -8.54 14.69 4.01
CA VAL A 101 -8.95 13.78 5.10
C VAL A 101 -8.63 12.33 4.75
N VAL A 102 -8.91 11.91 3.51
CA VAL A 102 -8.64 10.53 3.08
C VAL A 102 -7.15 10.27 2.98
N SER A 103 -6.40 11.22 2.42
CA SER A 103 -4.94 11.15 2.36
C SER A 103 -4.32 10.98 3.75
N GLN A 104 -4.78 11.77 4.73
CA GLN A 104 -4.33 11.65 6.11
C GLN A 104 -4.65 10.27 6.70
N MET A 105 -5.86 9.76 6.49
CA MET A 105 -6.22 8.41 6.96
C MET A 105 -5.32 7.33 6.34
N VAL A 106 -4.98 7.44 5.05
CA VAL A 106 -4.06 6.52 4.39
C VAL A 106 -2.64 6.65 4.95
N SER A 107 -2.17 7.88 5.21
CA SER A 107 -0.88 8.15 5.84
C SER A 107 -0.79 7.51 7.24
N ASP A 108 -1.85 7.63 8.03
CA ASP A 108 -1.93 7.02 9.36
C ASP A 108 -1.84 5.49 9.25
N LEU A 109 -2.55 4.87 8.30
CA LEU A 109 -2.44 3.43 8.03
C LEU A 109 -1.02 3.00 7.67
N ILE A 110 -0.31 3.77 6.84
CA ILE A 110 1.10 3.49 6.50
C ILE A 110 1.97 3.57 7.75
N SER A 111 1.74 4.56 8.63
CA SER A 111 2.51 4.75 9.85
C SER A 111 2.33 3.63 10.88
N TYR A 112 1.19 2.94 10.84
CA TYR A 112 0.93 1.77 11.69
C TYR A 112 1.68 0.52 11.22
N LEU A 113 1.97 0.39 9.92
CA LEU A 113 2.61 -0.82 9.38
C LEU A 113 3.98 -1.13 10.04
N PRO A 114 4.93 -0.18 10.16
CA PRO A 114 6.20 -0.44 10.86
C PRO A 114 5.99 -0.86 12.32
N ARG A 115 5.06 -0.20 13.03
CA ARG A 115 4.75 -0.50 14.44
C ARG A 115 4.19 -1.91 14.59
N LEU A 116 3.30 -2.31 13.69
CA LEU A 116 2.75 -3.67 13.64
C LEU A 116 3.84 -4.71 13.37
N LEU A 117 4.75 -4.45 12.42
CA LEU A 117 5.88 -5.35 12.16
C LEU A 117 6.79 -5.48 13.38
N SER A 118 7.16 -4.38 14.04
CA SER A 118 7.97 -4.41 15.26
C SER A 118 7.27 -5.19 16.37
N ALA A 119 5.96 -4.98 16.56
CA ALA A 119 5.18 -5.72 17.54
C ALA A 119 5.14 -7.23 17.25
N LEU A 120 4.96 -7.63 15.98
CA LEU A 120 5.00 -9.03 15.57
C LEU A 120 6.38 -9.66 15.82
N VAL A 121 7.45 -8.94 15.50
CA VAL A 121 8.83 -9.41 15.76
C VAL A 121 9.05 -9.61 17.26
N LEU A 122 8.65 -8.65 18.09
CA LEU A 122 8.74 -8.77 19.55
C LEU A 122 7.90 -9.94 20.07
N PHE A 123 6.70 -10.16 19.55
CA PHE A 123 5.82 -11.27 19.94
C PHE A 123 6.40 -12.65 19.59
N VAL A 124 7.15 -12.76 18.50
CA VAL A 124 7.80 -14.02 18.09
C VAL A 124 9.10 -14.26 18.86
N LEU A 125 9.81 -13.20 19.27
CA LEU A 125 11.11 -13.28 19.94
C LEU A 125 11.04 -13.32 21.48
N GLY A 126 10.01 -12.70 22.07
CA GLY A 126 9.77 -12.70 23.52
C GLY A 126 8.95 -13.90 23.96
#